data_AF-A0A2E8QQ45-F1
#
_entry.id   AF-A0A2E8QQ45-F1
#
_cell.length_a   1.000
_cell.length_b   1.000
_cell.length_c   1.000
_cell.angle_alpha   90.00
_cell.angle_beta   90.00
_cell.angle_gamma   90.00
#
_symmetry.space_group_name_H-M   'P 1'
#
loop_
_entity.id
_entity.type
_entity.pdbx_description
1 polymer ?
#
loop_
_entity_poly.entity_id
_entity_poly.type
_entity_poly.pdbx_seq_one_letter_code
_entity_poly.pdbx_strand_id
1 'polypeptide(L)'
;MTETAVNKNTEASLKIGHLALKGKVIAAPMAGVSDQPYRALARHFGAALAVSEMVSASPELRESRKSRQRTNHDGEAGPVSVQLLGADPDQMADAAR
;
A
#
# COMPACT_ATOMS: atom_id res chain seq x y z
N MET A 1 5.79 28.33 26.48
CA MET A 1 6.68 27.33 25.85
C MET A 1 6.01 26.93 24.55
N THR A 2 6.59 27.37 23.45
CA THR A 2 6.02 27.37 22.11
C THR A 2 5.86 25.96 21.56
N GLU A 3 4.63 25.67 21.14
CA GLU A 3 4.24 24.50 20.36
C GLU A 3 5.05 24.46 19.07
N THR A 4 5.92 23.46 18.93
CA THR A 4 6.72 23.25 17.72
C THR A 4 5.76 22.92 16.58
N ALA A 5 5.45 23.92 15.75
CA ALA A 5 4.69 23.73 14.53
C ALA A 5 5.37 22.64 13.69
N VAL A 6 4.70 21.50 13.52
CA VAL A 6 5.07 20.50 12.52
C VAL A 6 5.05 21.22 11.18
N ASN A 7 6.24 21.37 10.60
CA ASN A 7 6.43 22.08 9.35
C ASN A 7 5.70 21.31 8.23
N LYS A 8 4.51 21.79 7.83
CA LYS A 8 3.73 21.26 6.71
C LYS A 8 4.40 21.67 5.40
N ASN A 9 5.55 21.09 5.08
CA ASN A 9 6.14 21.16 3.74
C ASN A 9 5.19 20.47 2.76
N THR A 10 4.22 21.21 2.24
CA THR A 10 3.09 20.70 1.44
C THR A 10 3.37 20.71 -0.07
N GLU A 11 4.61 20.94 -0.49
CA GLU A 11 4.99 21.11 -1.92
C GLU A 11 5.75 19.90 -2.50
N ALA A 12 6.14 18.95 -1.67
CA ALA A 12 6.90 17.79 -2.09
C ALA A 12 5.99 16.72 -2.70
N SER A 13 5.68 16.82 -4.00
CA SER A 13 4.96 15.78 -4.75
C SER A 13 5.92 14.73 -5.33
N LEU A 14 5.69 13.46 -4.98
CA LEU A 14 6.31 12.32 -5.66
C LEU A 14 5.42 11.93 -6.85
N LYS A 15 6.01 11.70 -8.02
CA LYS A 15 5.29 11.26 -9.22
C LYS A 15 5.65 9.83 -9.58
N ILE A 16 4.64 8.99 -9.79
CA ILE A 16 4.77 7.60 -10.28
C ILE A 16 3.88 7.46 -11.51
N GLY A 17 4.48 7.51 -12.70
CA GLY A 17 3.72 7.59 -13.95
C GLY A 17 2.79 8.81 -13.94
N HIS A 18 1.47 8.57 -14.03
CA HIS A 18 0.44 9.60 -13.98
C HIS A 18 -0.03 9.95 -12.55
N LEU A 19 0.39 9.19 -11.53
CA LEU A 19 -0.01 9.41 -10.14
C LEU A 19 0.85 10.51 -9.51
N ALA A 20 0.21 11.54 -8.97
CA ALA A 20 0.83 12.54 -8.13
C ALA A 20 0.49 12.24 -6.66
N LEU A 21 1.50 11.89 -5.87
CA LEU A 21 1.35 11.58 -4.45
C LEU A 21 1.74 12.78 -3.60
N LYS A 22 0.96 13.03 -2.55
CA LYS A 22 1.25 14.10 -1.58
C LYS A 22 2.26 13.57 -0.56
N GLY A 23 3.52 13.98 -0.71
CA GLY A 23 4.64 13.56 0.13
C GLY A 23 5.67 12.71 -0.62
N LYS A 24 6.73 12.33 0.09
CA LYS A 24 7.91 11.61 -0.47
C LYS A 24 8.22 10.29 0.22
N VAL A 25 7.40 9.89 1.19
CA VAL A 25 7.62 8.67 1.99
C VAL A 25 6.51 7.68 1.69
N ILE A 26 6.90 6.42 1.43
CA ILE A 26 5.99 5.32 1.16
C ILE A 26 6.23 4.25 2.22
N ALA A 27 5.16 3.75 2.86
CA ALA A 27 5.26 2.64 3.78
C ALA A 27 5.43 1.32 3.01
N ALA A 28 6.51 0.60 3.32
CA ALA A 28 6.88 -0.63 2.62
C ALA A 28 5.92 -1.79 2.91
N PRO A 29 5.78 -2.74 1.97
CA PRO A 29 5.03 -3.97 2.19
C PRO A 29 5.79 -4.88 3.18
N MET A 30 5.09 -5.37 4.21
CA MET A 30 5.67 -6.20 5.26
C MET A 30 4.68 -7.29 5.67
N ALA A 31 5.03 -8.55 5.44
CA ALA A 31 4.15 -9.68 5.75
C ALA A 31 3.79 -9.73 7.25
N GLY A 32 2.49 -9.82 7.55
CA GLY A 32 1.96 -9.82 8.91
C GLY A 32 2.00 -8.46 9.62
N VAL A 33 2.38 -7.37 8.94
CA VAL A 33 2.48 -6.03 9.53
C VAL A 33 1.67 -5.01 8.74
N SER A 34 1.81 -4.96 7.41
CA SER A 34 1.19 -3.92 6.58
C SER A 34 -0.27 -4.23 6.24
N ASP A 35 -1.07 -4.55 7.26
CA ASP A 35 -2.51 -4.79 7.18
C ASP A 35 -3.30 -3.46 7.04
N GLN A 36 -4.63 -3.55 6.91
CA GLN A 36 -5.48 -2.38 6.69
C GLN A 36 -5.38 -1.33 7.82
N PRO A 37 -5.47 -1.69 9.12
CA PRO A 37 -5.24 -0.75 10.22
C PRO A 37 -3.87 -0.07 10.18
N TYR A 38 -2.79 -0.82 9.93
CA TYR A 38 -1.46 -0.25 9.81
C TYR A 38 -1.39 0.78 8.67
N ARG A 39 -1.93 0.43 7.49
CA ARG A 39 -1.91 1.33 6.33
C ARG A 39 -2.70 2.62 6.60
N ALA A 40 -3.85 2.51 7.27
CA ALA A 40 -4.65 3.66 7.66
C ALA A 40 -3.86 4.60 8.59
N LEU A 41 -3.18 4.04 9.60
CA LEU A 41 -2.32 4.81 10.51
C LEU A 41 -1.12 5.43 9.77
N ALA A 42 -0.43 4.66 8.92
CA ALA A 42 0.71 5.16 8.16
C ALA A 42 0.32 6.38 7.31
N ARG A 43 -0.83 6.32 6.63
CA ARG A 43 -1.37 7.45 5.85
C ARG A 43 -1.77 8.62 6.77
N HIS A 44 -2.42 8.34 7.90
CA HIS A 44 -2.78 9.36 8.88
C HIS A 44 -1.56 10.15 9.37
N PHE A 45 -0.42 9.48 9.57
CA PHE A 45 0.85 10.10 9.98
C PHE A 45 1.70 10.65 8.82
N GLY A 46 1.18 10.67 7.59
CA GLY A 46 1.80 11.39 6.47
C GLY A 46 2.57 10.53 5.46
N ALA A 47 2.40 9.20 5.47
CA ALA A 47 2.83 8.38 4.35
C ALA A 47 2.05 8.75 3.08
N ALA A 48 2.77 9.05 2.00
CA ALA A 48 2.21 9.41 0.71
C ALA A 48 1.49 8.22 0.05
N LEU A 49 1.93 7.01 0.38
CA LEU A 49 1.34 5.74 -0.01
C LEU A 49 1.66 4.69 1.05
N ALA A 50 0.79 3.70 1.23
CA ALA A 50 1.08 2.54 2.06
C ALA A 50 0.75 1.28 1.27
N VAL A 51 1.74 0.40 1.13
CA VAL A 51 1.61 -0.83 0.33
C VAL A 51 1.01 -1.93 1.19
N SER A 52 0.11 -2.72 0.62
CA SER A 52 -0.45 -3.91 1.28
C SER A 52 0.62 -4.94 1.61
N GLU A 53 0.29 -5.90 2.47
CA GLU A 53 1.02 -7.16 2.48
C GLU A 53 1.09 -7.80 1.09
N MET A 54 2.11 -8.64 0.86
CA MET A 54 2.31 -9.36 -0.39
C MET A 54 1.15 -10.31 -0.70
N VAL A 55 0.51 -10.12 -1.85
CA VAL A 55 -0.56 -10.97 -2.39
C VAL A 55 0.06 -12.02 -3.31
N SER A 56 -0.28 -13.29 -3.13
CA SER A 56 0.23 -14.34 -4.00
C SER A 56 -0.46 -14.29 -5.36
N ALA A 57 0.31 -14.45 -6.43
CA ALA A 57 -0.21 -14.64 -7.78
C ALA A 57 -0.75 -16.06 -8.03
N SER A 58 -0.49 -17.00 -7.12
CA SER A 58 -0.97 -18.38 -7.26
C SER A 58 -2.51 -18.46 -7.18
N PRO A 59 -3.19 -19.02 -8.20
CA PRO A 59 -4.65 -19.16 -8.21
C PRO A 59 -5.18 -19.96 -7.01
N GLU A 60 -4.44 -20.97 -6.57
CA GLU A 60 -4.81 -21.86 -5.45
C GLU A 60 -4.93 -21.09 -4.12
N LEU A 61 -4.15 -20.03 -3.96
CA LEU A 61 -4.11 -19.22 -2.73
C LEU A 61 -5.07 -18.03 -2.78
N ARG A 62 -5.67 -17.73 -3.93
CA ARG A 62 -6.46 -16.51 -4.17
C ARG A 62 -7.66 -16.39 -3.23
N GLU A 63 -8.35 -17.50 -2.98
CA GLU A 63 -9.52 -17.58 -2.09
C GLU A 63 -9.16 -17.90 -0.63
N SER A 64 -7.87 -18.06 -0.32
CA SER A 64 -7.45 -18.32 1.05
C SER A 64 -7.80 -17.17 1.97
N ARG A 65 -8.08 -17.47 3.24
CA ARG A 65 -8.33 -16.45 4.28
C ARG A 65 -7.24 -15.38 4.33
N LYS A 66 -5.97 -15.79 4.17
CA LYS A 66 -4.82 -14.87 4.15
C LYS A 66 -4.90 -13.92 2.97
N SER A 67 -5.13 -14.43 1.75
CA SER A 67 -5.27 -13.60 0.56
C SER A 67 -6.39 -12.57 0.71
N ARG A 68 -7.58 -13.00 1.15
CA ARG A 68 -8.74 -12.12 1.38
C ARG A 68 -8.47 -10.99 2.37
N GLN A 69 -7.68 -11.24 3.41
CA GLN A 69 -7.28 -10.20 4.36
C GLN A 69 -6.31 -9.20 3.73
N ARG A 70 -5.35 -9.69 2.94
CA ARG A 70 -4.33 -8.85 2.29
C ARG A 70 -4.90 -7.98 1.18
N THR A 71 -5.95 -8.44 0.51
CA THR A 71 -6.67 -7.72 -0.54
C THR A 71 -7.83 -6.89 -0.03
N ASN A 72 -8.08 -6.85 1.28
CA ASN A 72 -9.11 -5.99 1.85
C ASN A 72 -8.59 -4.54 1.90
N HIS A 73 -9.27 -3.66 1.15
CA HIS A 73 -8.96 -2.23 1.05
C HIS A 73 -10.18 -1.35 1.37
N ASP A 74 -11.21 -1.92 2.00
CA ASP A 74 -12.46 -1.22 2.27
C ASP A 74 -12.21 0.05 3.09
N GLY A 75 -12.74 1.18 2.64
CA GLY A 75 -12.58 2.46 3.32
C GLY A 75 -11.17 3.08 3.26
N GLU A 76 -10.21 2.49 2.55
CA GLU A 76 -8.92 3.14 2.32
C GLU A 76 -9.04 4.31 1.33
N ALA A 77 -8.40 5.43 1.65
CA ALA A 77 -8.25 6.53 0.71
C ALA A 77 -7.32 6.11 -0.45
N GLY A 78 -7.79 6.30 -1.68
CA GLY A 78 -6.99 6.04 -2.87
C GLY A 78 -5.77 6.99 -2.99
N PRO A 79 -4.75 6.60 -3.77
CA PRO A 79 -4.62 5.33 -4.49
C PRO A 79 -4.21 4.17 -3.56
N VAL A 80 -4.69 2.96 -3.88
CA VAL A 80 -4.31 1.70 -3.22
C VAL A 80 -3.07 1.13 -3.92
N SER A 81 -2.16 0.56 -3.15
CA SER A 81 -0.95 -0.08 -3.67
C SER A 81 -0.85 -1.51 -3.16
N VAL A 82 -0.71 -2.45 -4.10
CA VAL A 82 -0.63 -3.89 -3.82
C VAL A 82 0.68 -4.44 -4.37
N GLN A 83 1.35 -5.31 -3.62
CA GLN A 83 2.51 -6.04 -4.09
C GLN A 83 2.11 -7.48 -4.45
N LEU A 84 2.36 -7.89 -5.69
CA LEU A 84 2.21 -9.28 -6.13
C LEU A 84 3.49 -10.08 -5.87
N LEU A 85 3.33 -11.36 -5.55
CA LEU A 85 4.40 -12.34 -5.31
C LEU A 85 4.10 -13.63 -6.07
N GLY A 86 5.04 -14.06 -6.91
CA GLY A 86 4.94 -15.31 -7.66
C GLY A 86 6.21 -15.58 -8.47
N ALA A 87 6.35 -16.81 -8.95
CA ALA A 87 7.49 -17.25 -9.76
C ALA A 87 7.08 -17.60 -11.22
N ASP A 88 5.78 -17.79 -11.46
CA ASP A 88 5.23 -18.11 -12.77
C ASP A 88 4.79 -16.81 -13.49
N PRO A 89 5.36 -16.47 -14.66
CA PRO A 89 5.04 -15.24 -15.38
C PRO A 89 3.57 -15.12 -15.79
N ASP A 90 2.93 -16.23 -16.18
CA ASP A 90 1.54 -16.23 -16.64
C ASP A 90 0.60 -15.96 -15.46
N GLN A 91 0.85 -16.61 -14.31
CA GLN A 91 0.12 -16.33 -13.07
C GLN A 91 0.33 -14.90 -12.58
N MET A 92 1.55 -14.36 -12.68
CA MET A 92 1.83 -12.96 -12.33
C MET A 92 1.06 -11.99 -13.23
N ALA A 93 0.98 -12.27 -14.53
CA ALA A 93 0.22 -11.47 -15.48
C ALA A 93 -1.29 -11.55 -15.19
N ASP A 94 -1.81 -12.75 -14.91
CA ASP A 94 -3.21 -12.98 -14.57
C ASP A 94 -3.62 -12.31 -13.26
N ALA A 95 -2.74 -12.27 -12.26
CA ALA A 95 -2.99 -11.60 -10.99
C ALA A 95 -2.94 -10.06 -11.09
N ALA A 96 -2.29 -9.51 -12.12
CA ALA A 96 -2.16 -8.07 -12.35
C ALA A 96 -3.29 -7.45 -13.19
N ARG A 97 -4.19 -8.28 -13.76
CA ARG A 97 -5.39 -7.81 -14.48
C ARG A 97 -6.50 -7.42 -13.52
#